data_AF-A0A818HY53-F1
#
_entry.id   AF-A0A818HY53-F1
#
_cell.length_a   1.000
_cell.length_b   1.000
_cell.length_c   1.000
_cell.angle_alpha   90.00
_cell.angle_beta   90.00
_cell.angle_gamma   90.00
#
_symmetry.space_group_name_H-M   'P 1'
#
loop_
_entity.id
_entity.type
_entity.pdbx_description
1 polymer ?
#
loop_
_entity_poly.entity_id
_entity_poly.type
_entity_poly.pdbx_seq_one_letter_code
_entity_poly.pdbx_strand_id
1 'polypeptide(L)'
;MFQPCANITCKRASCALCHCCQQNVCISHLNEHNESLNSQINPLADSINALNHRFKTLYIHETIRDYQQKLEQWRLDCYQKIDHLFEEKCQELNQLVSNILDEQRNKLTYIQSEISKLIQNKEITQKNIESFTSSISQLNNELEKIECTTYIQLNISPLIINDTLIYIKKLKKKTIDLSILSSVYKEIKYTPGSYCPLACNDQLLLIHQAPNLCFMNNEMIIVKEILWTYNAIRDICWSSILNKFIIIEENNIFLINENTMSIENIKTIEKRRWFACTCSDTYLFLTTGVRGSSIVEFHLSPLITAIKEWKSPNTCTKNEFINGIIYKNNILALIIKNKIEKTLRLELRSCEKLNYIWSLPLNIICNQNIAFRFCSISYDEWLIADYETGHLRLSSILIIALIKSYENVTYRKELIEQIDEKTQNDIMKVSNEFFLLLLLIQQEIVGSKDYSYHYNGLNDENLSHGYDELSSSFLLPDLKESFSIGPEHEEKIR
;
A
#
# COMPACT_ATOMS: atom_id res chain seq x y z
N MET A 1 -18.85 -60.14 41.59
CA MET A 1 -19.46 -58.86 41.99
C MET A 1 -19.82 -58.10 40.73
N PHE A 2 -21.09 -57.74 40.53
CA PHE A 2 -21.49 -56.93 39.37
C PHE A 2 -21.10 -55.48 39.62
N GLN A 3 -20.38 -54.85 38.70
CA GLN A 3 -20.06 -53.43 38.81
C GLN A 3 -21.32 -52.60 38.47
N PRO A 4 -21.56 -51.49 39.17
CA PRO A 4 -22.67 -50.60 38.84
C PRO A 4 -22.41 -49.90 37.50
N CYS A 5 -23.47 -49.56 36.78
CA CYS A 5 -23.39 -48.71 35.59
C CYS A 5 -22.77 -47.35 35.95
N ALA A 6 -21.90 -46.83 35.09
CA ALA A 6 -21.15 -45.57 35.31
C ALA A 6 -22.06 -44.33 35.42
N ASN A 7 -23.27 -44.39 34.83
CA ASN A 7 -24.29 -43.39 35.09
C ASN A 7 -24.84 -43.56 36.51
N ILE A 8 -24.52 -42.60 37.39
CA ILE A 8 -24.83 -42.60 38.84
C ILE A 8 -26.35 -42.74 39.12
N THR A 9 -27.19 -42.33 38.18
CA THR A 9 -28.66 -42.44 38.29
C THR A 9 -29.20 -43.81 37.88
N CYS A 10 -28.37 -44.67 37.27
CA CYS A 10 -28.76 -45.98 36.78
C CYS A 10 -28.54 -47.07 37.83
N LYS A 11 -29.63 -47.71 38.27
CA LYS A 11 -29.56 -48.83 39.23
C LYS A 11 -29.24 -50.19 38.60
N ARG A 12 -29.05 -50.26 37.28
CA ARG A 12 -28.76 -51.53 36.57
C ARG A 12 -27.28 -51.89 36.70
N ALA A 13 -26.97 -53.19 36.78
CA ALA A 13 -25.61 -53.68 36.68
C ALA A 13 -25.01 -53.37 35.31
N SER A 14 -23.71 -53.11 35.25
CA SER A 14 -22.99 -52.99 33.98
C SER A 14 -23.00 -54.32 33.24
N CYS A 15 -23.24 -54.27 31.93
CA CYS A 15 -23.22 -55.47 31.07
C CYS A 15 -22.04 -55.45 30.09
N ALA A 16 -21.43 -54.28 29.86
CA ALA A 16 -20.28 -54.13 28.98
C ALA A 16 -19.40 -52.96 29.43
N LEU A 17 -18.11 -53.03 29.12
CA LEU A 17 -17.17 -51.91 29.20
C LEU A 17 -17.18 -51.20 27.84
N CYS A 18 -17.53 -49.93 27.80
CA CYS A 18 -17.40 -49.15 26.57
C CYS A 18 -15.92 -48.87 26.31
N HIS A 19 -15.36 -49.40 25.22
CA HIS A 19 -13.94 -49.22 24.89
C HIS A 19 -13.57 -47.77 24.53
N CYS A 20 -14.53 -46.94 24.09
CA CYS A 20 -14.26 -45.55 23.74
C CYS A 20 -14.00 -44.67 24.97
N CYS A 21 -14.79 -44.81 26.03
CA CYS A 21 -14.68 -43.99 27.24
C CYS A 21 -14.15 -44.75 28.46
N GLN A 22 -13.89 -46.06 28.33
CA GLN A 22 -13.46 -46.96 29.39
C GLN A 22 -14.42 -46.99 30.59
N GLN A 23 -15.72 -46.81 30.34
CA GLN A 23 -16.77 -46.81 31.36
C GLN A 23 -17.63 -48.07 31.29
N ASN A 24 -17.92 -48.64 32.46
CA ASN A 24 -18.81 -49.80 32.59
C ASN A 24 -20.27 -49.34 32.45
N VAL A 25 -20.98 -49.78 31.43
CA VAL A 25 -22.34 -49.33 31.10
C VAL A 25 -23.30 -50.51 30.99
N CYS A 26 -24.58 -50.29 31.33
CA CYS A 26 -25.63 -51.26 31.03
C CYS A 26 -26.02 -51.17 29.54
N ILE A 27 -26.72 -52.18 29.03
CA ILE A 27 -27.07 -52.28 27.59
C ILE A 27 -27.85 -51.03 27.10
N SER A 28 -28.76 -50.49 27.92
CA SER A 28 -29.53 -49.27 27.57
C SER A 28 -28.63 -48.06 27.35
N HIS A 29 -27.75 -47.77 28.31
CA HIS A 29 -26.84 -46.63 28.20
C HIS A 29 -25.74 -46.85 27.15
N LEU A 30 -25.37 -48.10 26.85
CA LEU A 30 -24.49 -48.40 25.72
C LEU A 30 -25.17 -48.05 24.38
N ASN A 31 -26.45 -48.38 24.23
CA ASN A 31 -27.24 -48.05 23.05
C ASN A 31 -27.45 -46.54 22.93
N GLU A 32 -27.83 -45.84 24.01
CA GLU A 32 -27.95 -44.37 24.03
C GLU A 32 -26.62 -43.68 23.72
N HIS A 33 -25.51 -44.21 24.23
CA HIS A 33 -24.17 -43.70 23.92
C HIS A 33 -23.82 -43.93 22.43
N ASN A 34 -24.12 -45.10 21.87
CA ASN A 34 -23.93 -45.37 20.44
C ASN A 34 -24.83 -44.48 19.56
N GLU A 35 -26.08 -44.25 19.95
CA GLU A 35 -26.98 -43.32 19.27
C GLU A 35 -26.46 -41.88 19.35
N SER A 36 -25.94 -41.46 20.50
CA SER A 36 -25.31 -40.15 20.67
C SER A 36 -24.02 -40.00 19.86
N LEU A 37 -23.25 -41.06 19.65
CA LEU A 37 -22.08 -41.03 18.77
C LEU A 37 -22.51 -40.97 17.30
N ASN A 38 -23.50 -41.79 16.91
CA ASN A 38 -24.04 -41.79 15.57
C ASN A 38 -24.70 -40.45 15.19
N SER A 39 -25.35 -39.78 16.15
CA SER A 39 -25.92 -38.45 15.94
C SER A 39 -24.86 -37.36 15.74
N GLN A 40 -23.62 -37.56 16.23
CA GLN A 40 -22.48 -36.66 15.98
C GLN A 40 -21.79 -36.93 14.63
N ILE A 41 -21.89 -38.14 14.08
CA ILE A 41 -21.30 -38.48 12.77
C ILE A 41 -21.99 -37.72 11.64
N ASN A 42 -23.31 -37.55 11.69
CA ASN A 42 -24.07 -36.88 10.63
C ASN A 42 -23.62 -35.41 10.41
N PRO A 43 -23.50 -34.56 11.46
CA PRO A 43 -22.95 -33.21 11.32
C PRO A 43 -21.51 -33.16 10.77
N LEU A 44 -20.68 -34.16 11.07
CA LEU A 44 -19.32 -34.25 10.52
C LEU A 44 -19.35 -34.62 9.04
N ALA A 45 -20.20 -35.54 8.63
CA ALA A 45 -20.42 -35.87 7.23
C ALA A 45 -20.95 -34.65 6.45
N ASP A 46 -21.89 -33.90 7.03
CA ASP A 46 -22.41 -32.66 6.45
C ASP A 46 -21.31 -31.59 6.35
N SER A 47 -20.45 -31.46 7.36
CA SER A 47 -19.30 -30.55 7.33
C SER A 47 -18.30 -30.93 6.24
N ILE A 48 -18.02 -32.23 6.05
CA ILE A 48 -17.16 -32.73 4.97
C ILE A 48 -17.79 -32.45 3.61
N ASN A 49 -19.10 -32.68 3.47
CA ASN A 49 -19.83 -32.40 2.23
C ASN A 49 -19.84 -30.90 1.89
N ALA A 50 -20.04 -30.04 2.90
CA ALA A 50 -19.95 -28.59 2.75
C ALA A 50 -18.54 -28.14 2.35
N LEU A 51 -17.50 -28.71 2.96
CA LEU A 51 -16.11 -28.46 2.56
C LEU A 51 -15.84 -28.94 1.12
N ASN A 52 -16.35 -30.10 0.74
CA ASN A 52 -16.19 -30.63 -0.62
C ASN A 52 -16.91 -29.76 -1.65
N HIS A 53 -18.13 -29.30 -1.34
CA HIS A 53 -18.84 -28.32 -2.16
C HIS A 53 -18.07 -27.00 -2.25
N ARG A 54 -17.49 -26.54 -1.14
CA ARG A 54 -16.61 -25.36 -1.13
C ARG A 54 -15.38 -25.57 -2.00
N PHE A 55 -14.72 -26.73 -1.93
CA PHE A 55 -13.60 -27.06 -2.80
C PHE A 55 -13.97 -27.06 -4.28
N LYS A 56 -15.16 -27.58 -4.64
CA LYS A 56 -15.67 -27.56 -6.01
C LYS A 56 -16.02 -26.15 -6.51
N THR A 57 -16.45 -25.28 -5.59
CA THR A 57 -16.79 -23.88 -5.89
C THR A 57 -15.59 -22.93 -5.77
N LEU A 58 -14.44 -23.38 -5.27
CA LEU A 58 -13.22 -22.59 -5.39
C LEU A 58 -12.92 -22.42 -6.88
N TYR A 59 -13.00 -21.19 -7.35
CA TYR A 59 -12.71 -20.77 -8.72
C TYR A 59 -11.20 -20.84 -9.03
N ILE A 60 -10.57 -21.97 -8.71
CA ILE A 60 -9.15 -22.25 -8.98
C ILE A 60 -8.90 -22.13 -10.47
N HIS A 61 -9.83 -22.61 -11.30
CA HIS A 61 -9.72 -22.51 -12.75
C HIS A 61 -9.78 -21.07 -13.26
N GLU A 62 -10.63 -20.22 -12.70
CA GLU A 62 -10.68 -18.79 -13.08
C GLU A 62 -9.42 -18.08 -12.62
N THR A 63 -8.98 -18.33 -11.38
CA THR A 63 -7.74 -17.76 -10.85
C THR A 63 -6.53 -18.17 -11.70
N ILE A 64 -6.43 -19.44 -12.11
CA ILE A 64 -5.39 -19.92 -13.02
C ILE A 64 -5.49 -19.23 -14.39
N ARG A 65 -6.71 -19.11 -14.93
CA ARG A 65 -6.96 -18.42 -16.21
C ARG A 65 -6.50 -16.97 -16.16
N ASP A 66 -6.77 -16.25 -15.08
CA ASP A 66 -6.34 -14.86 -14.90
C ASP A 66 -4.80 -14.75 -14.88
N TYR A 67 -4.12 -15.67 -14.19
CA TYR A 67 -2.66 -15.70 -14.20
C TYR A 67 -2.08 -16.05 -15.57
N GLN A 68 -2.71 -16.97 -16.30
CA GLN A 68 -2.33 -17.30 -17.68
C GLN A 68 -2.50 -16.09 -18.61
N GLN A 69 -3.59 -15.33 -18.48
CA GLN A 69 -3.80 -14.11 -19.25
C GLN A 69 -2.75 -13.04 -18.94
N LYS A 70 -2.33 -12.90 -17.67
CA LYS A 70 -1.24 -11.98 -17.31
C LYS A 70 0.10 -12.38 -17.93
N LEU A 71 0.41 -13.68 -17.95
CA LEU A 71 1.63 -14.19 -18.60
C LEU A 71 1.58 -14.00 -20.12
N GLU A 72 0.41 -14.21 -20.72
CA GLU A 72 0.19 -13.97 -22.14
C GLU A 72 0.34 -12.49 -22.50
N GLN A 73 -0.22 -11.59 -21.69
CA GLN A 73 -0.05 -10.15 -21.88
C GLN A 73 1.43 -9.74 -21.75
N TRP A 74 2.14 -10.24 -20.72
CA TRP A 74 3.57 -9.99 -20.56
C TRP A 74 4.37 -10.44 -21.79
N ARG A 75 4.03 -11.60 -22.37
CA ARG A 75 4.65 -12.10 -23.60
C ARG A 75 4.45 -11.14 -24.76
N LEU A 76 3.21 -10.68 -24.98
CA LEU A 76 2.87 -9.72 -26.04
C LEU A 76 3.62 -8.40 -25.87
N ASP A 77 3.65 -7.87 -24.65
CA ASP A 77 4.34 -6.61 -24.32
C ASP A 77 5.85 -6.72 -24.56
N CYS A 78 6.46 -7.87 -24.25
CA CYS A 78 7.87 -8.13 -24.53
C CYS A 78 8.17 -8.11 -26.03
N TYR A 79 7.34 -8.76 -26.86
CA TYR A 79 7.52 -8.73 -28.32
C TYR A 79 7.41 -7.30 -28.87
N GLN A 80 6.39 -6.55 -28.44
CA GLN A 80 6.25 -5.15 -28.87
C GLN A 80 7.46 -4.29 -28.52
N LYS A 81 8.05 -4.47 -27.34
CA LYS A 81 9.26 -3.75 -26.94
C LYS A 81 10.48 -4.14 -27.76
N ILE A 82 10.62 -5.41 -28.11
CA ILE A 82 11.72 -5.90 -28.96
C ILE A 82 11.57 -5.30 -30.36
N ASP A 83 10.37 -5.34 -30.93
CA ASP A 83 10.09 -4.80 -32.26
C ASP A 83 10.34 -3.29 -32.31
N HIS A 84 9.87 -2.54 -31.30
CA HIS A 84 10.13 -1.11 -31.18
C HIS A 84 11.63 -0.78 -31.12
N LEU A 85 12.38 -1.48 -30.27
CA LEU A 85 13.83 -1.28 -30.15
C LEU A 85 14.55 -1.58 -31.47
N PHE A 86 14.11 -2.63 -32.19
CA PHE A 86 14.63 -2.96 -33.51
C PHE A 86 14.37 -1.83 -34.51
N GLU A 87 13.14 -1.33 -34.59
CA GLU A 87 12.76 -0.23 -35.48
C GLU A 87 13.54 1.04 -35.17
N GLU A 88 13.67 1.42 -33.90
CA GLU A 88 14.47 2.56 -33.46
C GLU A 88 15.94 2.42 -33.90
N LYS A 89 16.54 1.24 -33.74
CA LYS A 89 17.93 1.01 -34.14
C LYS A 89 18.11 1.00 -35.65
N CYS A 90 17.12 0.53 -36.41
CA CYS A 90 17.11 0.68 -37.87
C CYS A 90 17.04 2.15 -38.30
N GLN A 91 16.22 2.98 -37.64
CA GLN A 91 16.15 4.41 -37.91
C GLN A 91 17.45 5.13 -37.57
N GLU A 92 18.04 4.84 -36.41
CA GLU A 92 19.35 5.38 -36.00
C GLU A 92 20.45 5.03 -37.01
N LEU A 93 20.49 3.77 -37.46
CA LEU A 93 21.44 3.33 -38.47
C LEU A 93 21.24 4.07 -39.80
N ASN A 94 20.00 4.18 -40.27
CA ASN A 94 19.69 4.89 -41.51
C ASN A 94 20.10 6.36 -41.43
N GLN A 95 19.81 7.03 -40.31
CA GLN A 95 20.18 8.43 -40.10
C GLN A 95 21.69 8.61 -40.07
N LEU A 96 22.43 7.71 -39.41
CA LEU A 96 23.88 7.76 -39.37
C LEU A 96 24.49 7.59 -40.78
N VAL A 97 24.00 6.63 -41.56
CA VAL A 97 24.42 6.44 -42.96
C VAL A 97 24.09 7.66 -43.81
N SER A 98 22.89 8.23 -43.69
CA SER A 98 22.49 9.43 -44.43
C SER A 98 23.39 10.63 -44.11
N ASN A 99 23.68 10.87 -42.83
CA ASN A 99 24.55 11.99 -42.42
C ASN A 99 25.97 11.87 -43.01
N ILE A 100 26.53 10.66 -43.00
CA ILE A 100 27.85 10.40 -43.61
C ILE A 100 27.80 10.71 -45.11
N LEU A 101 26.79 10.21 -45.82
CA LEU A 101 26.65 10.45 -47.26
C LEU A 101 26.44 11.94 -47.58
N ASP A 102 25.67 12.65 -46.78
CA ASP A 102 25.42 14.08 -46.94
C ASP A 102 26.69 14.91 -46.72
N GLU A 103 27.54 14.55 -45.75
CA GLU A 103 28.84 15.19 -45.56
C GLU A 103 29.72 15.04 -46.81
N GLN A 104 29.79 13.83 -47.37
CA GLN A 104 30.55 13.58 -48.60
C GLN A 104 29.97 14.35 -49.80
N ARG A 105 28.64 14.44 -49.90
CA ARG A 105 27.95 15.20 -50.93
C ARG A 105 28.21 16.71 -50.81
N ASN A 106 28.29 17.24 -49.60
CA ASN A 106 28.62 18.64 -49.36
C ASN A 106 30.07 18.95 -49.75
N LYS A 107 31.03 18.08 -49.42
CA LYS A 107 32.43 18.19 -49.86
C LYS A 107 32.53 18.20 -51.39
N LEU A 108 31.81 17.30 -52.06
CA LEU A 108 31.76 17.26 -53.53
C LEU A 108 31.21 18.57 -54.12
N THR A 109 30.11 19.07 -53.56
CA THR A 109 29.46 20.30 -54.01
C THR A 109 30.37 21.51 -53.84
N TYR A 110 31.10 21.58 -52.72
CA TYR A 110 32.11 22.61 -52.48
C TYR A 110 33.21 22.59 -53.54
N ILE A 111 33.81 21.43 -53.82
CA ILE A 111 34.83 21.26 -54.87
C ILE A 111 34.29 21.72 -56.23
N GLN A 112 33.07 21.31 -56.60
CA GLN A 112 32.43 21.72 -57.85
C GLN A 112 32.22 23.24 -57.95
N SER A 113 31.84 23.89 -56.84
CA SER A 113 31.63 25.34 -56.78
C SER A 113 32.92 26.12 -56.97
N GLU A 114 34.02 25.67 -56.36
CA GLU A 114 35.33 26.30 -56.47
C GLU A 114 35.92 26.14 -57.88
N ILE A 115 35.78 24.96 -58.48
CA ILE A 115 36.14 24.73 -59.88
C ILE A 115 35.37 25.70 -60.80
N SER A 116 34.07 25.84 -60.59
CA SER A 116 33.23 26.72 -61.40
C SER A 116 33.64 28.20 -61.32
N LYS A 117 34.00 28.69 -60.12
CA LYS A 117 34.51 30.06 -59.92
C LYS A 117 35.82 30.29 -60.67
N LEU A 118 36.76 29.34 -60.60
CA LEU A 118 38.05 29.46 -61.29
C LEU A 118 37.90 29.44 -62.82
N ILE A 119 36.97 28.63 -63.34
CA ILE A 119 36.62 28.61 -64.77
C ILE A 119 36.06 29.97 -65.20
N GLN A 120 35.12 30.55 -64.42
CA GLN A 120 34.53 31.86 -64.73
C GLN A 120 35.56 32.99 -64.71
N ASN A 121 36.48 32.97 -63.74
CA ASN A 121 37.51 33.99 -63.60
C ASN A 121 38.70 33.83 -64.56
N LYS A 122 38.81 32.69 -65.27
CA LYS A 122 39.93 32.32 -66.16
C LYS A 122 41.32 32.30 -65.49
N GLU A 123 41.37 32.19 -64.16
CA GLU A 123 42.61 32.17 -63.36
C GLU A 123 42.93 30.76 -62.87
N ILE A 124 43.07 29.81 -63.81
CA ILE A 124 43.45 28.44 -63.46
C ILE A 124 44.98 28.35 -63.37
N THR A 125 45.48 28.03 -62.17
CA THR A 125 46.90 27.73 -61.96
C THR A 125 47.11 26.22 -61.81
N GLN A 126 48.32 25.74 -62.11
CA GLN A 126 48.71 24.34 -61.91
C GLN A 126 48.51 23.89 -60.45
N LYS A 127 48.78 24.78 -59.49
CA LYS A 127 48.58 24.53 -58.05
C LYS A 127 47.11 24.28 -57.71
N ASN A 128 46.18 24.98 -58.37
CA ASN A 128 44.74 24.76 -58.17
C ASN A 128 44.33 23.35 -58.65
N ILE A 129 44.86 22.91 -59.80
CA ILE A 129 44.61 21.57 -60.34
C ILE A 129 45.11 20.50 -59.36
N GLU A 130 46.36 20.62 -58.89
CA GLU A 130 46.96 19.67 -57.94
C GLU A 130 46.16 19.59 -56.62
N SER A 131 45.71 20.75 -56.11
CA SER A 131 44.86 20.80 -54.92
C SER A 131 43.54 20.04 -55.12
N PHE A 132 42.84 20.25 -56.25
CA PHE A 132 41.58 19.54 -56.51
C PHE A 132 41.78 18.05 -56.74
N THR A 133 42.84 17.64 -57.45
CA THR A 133 43.15 16.22 -57.65
C THR A 133 43.39 15.53 -56.31
N SER A 134 44.09 16.17 -55.37
CA SER A 134 44.28 15.66 -54.01
C SER A 134 42.96 15.54 -53.26
N SER A 135 42.10 16.58 -53.28
CA SER A 135 40.79 16.54 -52.61
C SER A 135 39.84 15.49 -53.19
N ILE A 136 39.82 15.31 -54.52
CA ILE A 136 39.02 14.28 -55.19
C ILE A 136 39.53 12.88 -54.82
N SER A 137 40.85 12.67 -54.81
CA SER A 137 41.42 11.38 -54.40
C SER A 137 41.11 11.06 -52.94
N GLN A 138 41.16 12.05 -52.04
CA GLN A 138 40.75 11.86 -50.65
C GLN A 138 39.25 11.51 -50.54
N LEU A 139 38.39 12.21 -51.27
CA LEU A 139 36.95 11.94 -51.30
C LEU A 139 36.65 10.51 -51.77
N ASN A 140 37.31 10.06 -52.85
CA ASN A 140 37.18 8.68 -53.33
C ASN A 140 37.62 7.66 -52.28
N ASN A 141 38.75 7.89 -51.61
CA ASN A 141 39.22 7.01 -50.53
C ASN A 141 38.23 6.98 -49.34
N GLU A 142 37.56 8.09 -49.04
CA GLU A 142 36.51 8.13 -48.01
C GLU A 142 35.26 7.37 -48.44
N LEU A 143 34.84 7.49 -49.70
CA LEU A 143 33.72 6.71 -50.27
C LEU A 143 34.01 5.21 -50.32
N GLU A 144 35.20 4.79 -50.74
CA GLU A 144 35.60 3.38 -50.74
C GLU A 144 35.58 2.78 -49.32
N LYS A 145 35.92 3.56 -48.29
CA LYS A 145 35.81 3.11 -46.88
C LYS A 145 34.35 2.95 -46.43
N ILE A 146 33.44 3.76 -46.96
CA ILE A 146 32.00 3.64 -46.69
C ILE A 146 31.45 2.39 -47.37
N GLU A 147 31.82 2.14 -48.63
CA GLU A 147 31.39 0.97 -49.41
C GLU A 147 31.91 -0.35 -48.81
N CYS A 148 33.15 -0.36 -48.31
CA CYS A 148 33.80 -1.54 -47.71
C CYS A 148 33.34 -1.87 -46.27
N THR A 149 32.16 -1.40 -45.84
CA THR A 149 31.54 -1.65 -44.52
C THR A 149 32.41 -1.36 -43.29
N THR A 150 33.55 -0.67 -43.45
CA THR A 150 34.53 -0.44 -42.39
C THR A 150 34.15 0.76 -41.51
N TYR A 151 33.15 1.54 -41.92
CA TYR A 151 32.76 2.79 -41.27
C TYR A 151 31.77 2.61 -40.11
N ILE A 152 31.01 1.51 -40.08
CA ILE A 152 29.97 1.27 -39.07
C ILE A 152 30.14 -0.14 -38.50
N GLN A 153 30.35 -0.22 -37.19
CA GLN A 153 30.41 -1.47 -36.46
C GLN A 153 29.13 -1.65 -35.64
N LEU A 154 28.35 -2.69 -35.95
CA LEU A 154 27.16 -3.06 -35.17
C LEU A 154 27.51 -4.18 -34.20
N ASN A 155 27.45 -3.89 -32.91
CA ASN A 155 27.65 -4.87 -31.85
C ASN A 155 26.30 -5.22 -31.20
N ILE A 156 25.81 -6.45 -31.41
CA ILE A 156 24.56 -6.92 -30.82
C ILE A 156 24.90 -7.94 -29.73
N SER A 157 24.48 -7.64 -28.50
CA SER A 157 24.55 -8.60 -27.39
C SER A 157 23.29 -9.47 -27.36
N PRO A 158 23.41 -10.77 -27.02
CA PRO A 158 22.25 -11.65 -26.92
C PRO A 158 21.32 -11.20 -25.78
N LEU A 159 20.01 -11.31 -26.00
CA LEU A 159 19.01 -11.11 -24.96
C LEU A 159 19.01 -12.31 -24.00
N ILE A 160 19.43 -12.10 -22.76
CA ILE A 160 19.46 -13.14 -21.73
C ILE A 160 18.16 -13.06 -20.91
N ILE A 161 17.28 -14.04 -21.12
CA ILE A 161 16.10 -14.26 -20.29
C ILE A 161 16.50 -15.23 -19.19
N ASN A 162 16.42 -14.78 -17.93
CA ASN A 162 16.75 -15.61 -16.77
C ASN A 162 15.49 -15.98 -15.97
N ASP A 163 15.62 -17.02 -15.15
CA ASP A 163 14.51 -17.53 -14.31
C ASP A 163 14.07 -16.54 -13.22
N THR A 164 14.79 -15.43 -13.04
CA THR A 164 14.41 -14.38 -12.07
C THR A 164 13.41 -13.38 -12.63
N LEU A 165 13.18 -13.36 -13.96
CA LEU A 165 12.24 -12.45 -14.60
C LEU A 165 10.78 -12.75 -14.24
N ILE A 166 10.44 -14.03 -14.04
CA ILE A 166 9.11 -14.47 -13.63
C ILE A 166 9.25 -15.43 -12.45
N TYR A 167 8.77 -15.03 -11.28
CA TYR A 167 8.74 -15.91 -10.12
C TYR A 167 7.29 -16.24 -9.74
N ILE A 168 6.97 -17.54 -9.70
CA ILE A 168 5.71 -18.03 -9.18
C ILE A 168 5.96 -18.44 -7.73
N LYS A 169 5.58 -17.57 -6.79
CA LYS A 169 5.73 -17.86 -5.37
C LYS A 169 4.41 -18.36 -4.79
N LYS A 170 4.45 -19.54 -4.16
CA LYS A 170 3.38 -19.94 -3.25
C LYS A 170 3.37 -18.94 -2.10
N LEU A 171 2.37 -18.07 -2.07
CA LEU A 171 2.08 -17.25 -0.90
C LEU A 171 1.68 -18.21 0.22
N LYS A 172 2.65 -18.64 1.03
CA LYS A 172 2.31 -19.11 2.38
C LYS A 172 1.57 -17.94 2.98
N LYS A 173 0.32 -18.15 3.38
CA LYS A 173 -0.44 -17.22 4.21
C LYS A 173 0.42 -17.01 5.45
N LYS A 174 1.33 -16.03 5.43
CA LYS A 174 2.03 -15.56 6.61
C LYS A 174 0.92 -14.92 7.42
N THR A 175 0.26 -15.71 8.25
CA THR A 175 -0.35 -15.15 9.44
C THR A 175 0.79 -14.42 10.13
N ILE A 176 0.82 -13.09 10.03
CA ILE A 176 1.72 -12.28 10.83
C ILE A 176 1.39 -12.67 12.25
N ASP A 177 2.30 -13.42 12.86
CA ASP A 177 2.16 -13.77 14.24
C ASP A 177 2.45 -12.49 15.03
N LEU A 178 1.38 -11.80 15.42
CA LEU A 178 1.48 -10.62 16.28
C LEU A 178 2.08 -10.96 17.65
N SER A 179 2.34 -12.24 17.98
CA SER A 179 3.20 -12.62 19.10
C SER A 179 4.66 -12.20 18.92
N ILE A 180 5.10 -12.00 17.66
CA ILE A 180 6.42 -11.46 17.31
C ILE A 180 6.55 -9.98 17.65
N LEU A 181 5.43 -9.25 17.75
CA LEU A 181 5.42 -7.92 18.38
C LEU A 181 5.70 -8.15 19.87
N SER A 182 6.98 -8.21 20.20
CA SER A 182 7.49 -8.40 21.54
C SER A 182 7.11 -7.22 22.45
N SER A 183 7.49 -7.33 23.72
CA SER A 183 7.37 -6.27 24.72
C SER A 183 7.74 -4.88 24.19
N VAL A 184 6.99 -3.86 24.62
CA VAL A 184 7.26 -2.44 24.32
C VAL A 184 8.76 -2.17 24.42
N TYR A 185 9.36 -1.73 23.31
CA TYR A 185 10.79 -1.46 23.23
C TYR A 185 11.17 -0.27 24.10
N LYS A 186 10.42 0.84 23.99
CA LYS A 186 10.65 2.07 24.77
C LYS A 186 9.40 2.94 24.79
N GLU A 187 9.13 3.57 25.94
CA GLU A 187 8.04 4.53 26.13
C GLU A 187 8.61 5.96 26.08
N ILE A 188 7.99 6.85 25.30
CA ILE A 188 8.29 8.28 25.31
C ILE A 188 7.22 8.99 26.13
N LYS A 189 7.65 9.66 27.20
CA LYS A 189 6.78 10.50 28.02
C LYS A 189 6.62 11.87 27.39
N TYR A 190 5.40 12.21 27.00
CA TYR A 190 5.07 13.52 26.44
C TYR A 190 4.97 14.57 27.56
N THR A 191 5.52 15.76 27.31
CA THR A 191 5.29 16.91 28.20
C THR A 191 3.88 17.46 27.99
N PRO A 192 3.20 17.99 29.02
CA PRO A 192 1.90 18.64 28.85
C PRO A 192 1.95 19.73 27.77
N GLY A 193 0.93 19.75 26.89
CA GLY A 193 0.86 20.68 25.75
C GLY A 193 1.55 20.19 24.47
N SER A 194 2.20 19.03 24.52
CA SER A 194 2.74 18.37 23.33
C SER A 194 1.65 17.91 22.37
N TYR A 195 1.98 17.74 21.10
CA TYR A 195 1.05 17.30 20.06
C TYR A 195 1.49 15.91 19.58
N CYS A 196 0.53 15.01 19.40
CA CYS A 196 0.78 13.61 19.04
C CYS A 196 1.26 13.32 17.60
N PRO A 197 1.13 14.21 16.59
CA PRO A 197 1.70 13.95 15.27
C PRO A 197 3.20 13.66 15.32
N LEU A 198 3.62 12.69 14.51
CA LEU A 198 5.01 12.28 14.38
C LEU A 198 5.29 11.80 12.95
N ALA A 199 6.55 11.84 12.54
CA ALA A 199 7.00 11.31 11.25
C ALA A 199 8.45 10.85 11.34
N CYS A 200 8.86 9.94 10.46
CA CYS A 200 10.25 9.45 10.38
C CYS A 200 10.80 9.67 8.97
N ASN A 201 12.10 9.93 8.86
CA ASN A 201 12.85 10.00 7.61
C ASN A 201 13.83 8.82 7.46
N ASP A 202 13.47 7.65 8.00
CA ASP A 202 14.29 6.46 8.17
C ASP A 202 15.48 6.57 9.14
N GLN A 203 15.97 7.77 9.42
CA GLN A 203 17.12 7.97 10.31
C GLN A 203 16.70 8.56 11.65
N LEU A 204 15.78 9.53 11.60
CA LEU A 204 15.30 10.28 12.75
C LEU A 204 13.77 10.31 12.77
N LEU A 205 13.26 10.25 13.98
CA LEU A 205 11.87 10.50 14.32
C LEU A 205 11.71 11.96 14.74
N LEU A 206 10.79 12.67 14.09
CA LEU A 206 10.36 14.00 14.52
C LEU A 206 9.11 13.89 15.39
N ILE A 207 9.18 14.41 16.61
CA ILE A 207 8.05 14.55 17.53
C ILE A 207 7.94 15.98 18.06
N HIS A 208 6.77 16.36 18.57
CA HIS A 208 6.62 17.59 19.33
C HIS A 208 6.63 17.28 20.83
N GLN A 209 7.67 17.73 21.54
CA GLN A 209 7.69 17.82 23.00
C GLN A 209 7.65 19.28 23.41
N ALA A 210 6.47 19.77 23.79
CA ALA A 210 6.25 21.18 24.02
C ALA A 210 7.33 21.79 24.97
N PRO A 211 7.92 22.93 24.59
CA PRO A 211 7.60 23.77 23.42
C PRO A 211 8.41 23.46 22.15
N ASN A 212 9.17 22.37 22.12
CA ASN A 212 10.14 22.07 21.08
C ASN A 212 9.65 20.97 20.11
N LEU A 213 10.13 21.04 18.88
CA LEU A 213 10.22 19.89 18.00
C LEU A 213 11.54 19.17 18.28
N CYS A 214 11.46 17.89 18.58
CA CYS A 214 12.58 17.04 18.94
C CYS A 214 12.82 16.01 17.85
N PHE A 215 14.06 15.93 17.38
CA PHE A 215 14.54 14.86 16.50
C PHE A 215 15.15 13.78 17.36
N MET A 216 14.68 12.55 17.20
CA MET A 216 15.13 11.39 17.97
C MET A 216 15.76 10.36 17.04
N ASN A 217 16.85 9.77 17.45
CA ASN A 217 17.49 8.69 16.70
C ASN A 217 16.84 7.31 16.99
N ASN A 218 17.40 6.26 16.42
CA ASN A 218 16.91 4.88 16.58
C ASN A 218 16.97 4.36 18.02
N GLU A 219 17.86 4.91 18.87
CA GLU A 219 17.88 4.61 20.30
C GLU A 219 16.82 5.41 21.11
N MET A 220 15.98 6.19 20.43
CA MET A 220 15.02 7.15 21.00
C MET A 220 15.69 8.12 21.95
N ILE A 221 16.84 8.65 21.55
CA ILE A 221 17.54 9.74 22.24
C ILE A 221 17.32 11.00 21.42
N ILE A 222 16.96 12.10 22.07
CA ILE A 222 16.82 13.39 21.40
C ILE A 222 18.21 13.86 20.98
N VAL A 223 18.41 14.01 19.67
CA VAL A 223 19.69 14.44 19.08
C VAL A 223 19.70 15.92 18.70
N LYS A 224 18.54 16.49 18.36
CA LYS A 224 18.38 17.89 18.00
C LYS A 224 17.02 18.40 18.47
N GLU A 225 16.94 19.68 18.81
CA GLU A 225 15.69 20.34 19.19
C GLU A 225 15.58 21.71 18.54
N ILE A 226 14.35 22.13 18.23
CA ILE A 226 14.04 23.48 17.79
C ILE A 226 12.74 23.98 18.40
N LEU A 227 12.72 25.23 18.85
CA LEU A 227 11.55 25.85 19.42
C LEU A 227 10.42 25.97 18.40
N TRP A 228 9.25 25.42 18.72
CA TRP A 228 8.01 25.59 17.95
C TRP A 228 7.23 26.78 18.52
N THR A 229 7.23 27.90 17.77
CA THR A 229 6.58 29.15 18.19
C THR A 229 5.22 29.38 17.53
N TYR A 230 4.71 28.38 16.81
CA TYR A 230 3.48 28.48 16.03
C TYR A 230 2.29 27.80 16.76
N ASN A 231 1.13 27.75 16.11
CA ASN A 231 -0.08 27.14 16.67
C ASN A 231 -0.01 25.61 16.70
N ALA A 232 -1.15 25.00 17.03
CA ALA A 232 -1.30 23.56 17.16
C ALA A 232 -0.93 22.79 15.88
N ILE A 233 -0.07 21.79 16.05
CA ILE A 233 0.30 20.87 14.99
C ILE A 233 -0.85 19.89 14.76
N ARG A 234 -1.36 19.85 13.53
CA ARG A 234 -2.43 18.93 13.12
C ARG A 234 -1.86 17.60 12.66
N ASP A 235 -0.83 17.64 11.83
CA ASP A 235 -0.20 16.44 11.28
C ASP A 235 1.24 16.72 10.81
N ILE A 236 2.03 15.65 10.66
CA ILE A 236 3.43 15.72 10.18
C ILE A 236 3.63 14.58 9.18
N CYS A 237 4.31 14.86 8.06
CA CYS A 237 4.83 13.82 7.17
C CYS A 237 6.27 14.10 6.73
N TRP A 238 6.92 13.10 6.15
CA TRP A 238 8.26 13.23 5.55
C TRP A 238 8.16 13.27 4.03
N SER A 239 8.96 14.12 3.39
CA SER A 239 9.12 14.16 1.94
C SER A 239 10.54 13.78 1.55
N SER A 240 10.69 12.65 0.86
CA SER A 240 11.97 12.17 0.32
C SER A 240 12.55 13.13 -0.73
N ILE A 241 11.71 13.64 -1.65
CA ILE A 241 12.13 14.54 -2.73
C ILE A 241 12.58 15.92 -2.24
N LEU A 242 11.91 16.46 -1.21
CA LEU A 242 12.33 17.72 -0.60
C LEU A 242 13.46 17.51 0.41
N ASN A 243 13.65 16.28 0.89
CA ASN A 243 14.50 15.95 2.04
C ASN A 243 14.17 16.83 3.26
N LYS A 244 12.87 17.02 3.53
CA LYS A 244 12.34 17.86 4.60
C LYS A 244 11.10 17.23 5.23
N PHE A 245 10.90 17.50 6.52
CA PHE A 245 9.62 17.24 7.18
C PHE A 245 8.62 18.32 6.80
N ILE A 246 7.36 17.94 6.64
CA ILE A 246 6.24 18.83 6.36
C ILE A 246 5.32 18.80 7.57
N ILE A 247 5.06 19.97 8.16
CA ILE A 247 4.17 20.13 9.30
C ILE A 247 2.94 20.90 8.87
N ILE A 248 1.76 20.34 9.14
CA ILE A 248 0.50 21.06 9.04
C ILE A 248 0.20 21.75 10.37
N GLU A 249 0.10 23.07 10.31
CA GLU A 249 -0.66 23.88 11.26
C GLU A 249 -2.01 24.22 10.62
N GLU A 250 -3.04 24.49 11.42
CA GLU A 250 -4.43 24.61 10.94
C GLU A 250 -4.60 25.37 9.63
N ASN A 251 -3.92 26.51 9.43
CA ASN A 251 -3.99 27.29 8.19
C ASN A 251 -2.67 27.41 7.42
N ASN A 252 -1.56 26.97 7.99
CA ASN A 252 -0.22 27.13 7.41
C ASN A 252 0.49 25.79 7.32
N ILE A 253 1.41 25.69 6.37
CA ILE A 253 2.22 24.50 6.19
C ILE A 253 3.68 24.91 6.27
N PHE A 254 4.45 24.15 7.03
CA PHE A 254 5.84 24.43 7.30
C PHE A 254 6.73 23.31 6.79
N LEU A 255 7.88 23.68 6.24
CA LEU A 255 8.97 22.78 5.93
C LEU A 255 10.03 22.87 7.01
N ILE A 256 10.54 21.73 7.45
CA ILE A 256 11.61 21.66 8.43
C ILE A 256 12.80 20.93 7.82
N ASN A 257 13.91 21.65 7.77
CA ASN A 257 15.18 21.11 7.31
C ASN A 257 15.98 20.61 8.53
N GLU A 258 16.19 19.29 8.57
CA GLU A 258 16.88 18.60 9.65
C GLU A 258 18.37 18.97 9.77
N ASN A 259 19.02 19.35 8.66
CA ASN A 259 20.43 19.70 8.63
C ASN A 259 20.67 21.13 9.12
N THR A 260 19.81 22.06 8.72
CA THR A 260 19.96 23.48 9.07
C THR A 260 19.15 23.88 10.29
N MET A 261 18.26 23.01 10.79
CA MET A 261 17.30 23.31 11.85
C MET A 261 16.51 24.59 11.54
N SER A 262 16.07 24.74 10.29
CA SER A 262 15.25 25.89 9.87
C SER A 262 13.80 25.48 9.67
N ILE A 263 12.89 26.38 10.03
CA ILE A 263 11.45 26.25 9.82
C ILE A 263 11.02 27.30 8.80
N GLU A 264 10.47 26.84 7.68
CA GLU A 264 10.07 27.69 6.56
C GLU A 264 8.57 27.54 6.31
N ASN A 265 7.82 28.65 6.25
CA ASN A 265 6.40 28.63 5.91
C ASN A 265 6.22 28.59 4.38
N ILE A 266 5.43 27.64 3.88
CA ILE A 266 5.10 27.50 2.46
C ILE A 266 3.98 28.48 2.09
N LYS A 267 4.37 29.64 1.54
CA LYS A 267 3.41 30.68 1.14
C LYS A 267 2.65 30.37 -0.15
N THR A 268 3.09 29.40 -0.95
CA THR A 268 2.46 29.06 -2.23
C THR A 268 1.18 28.24 -2.06
N ILE A 269 1.01 27.58 -0.92
CA ILE A 269 -0.21 26.80 -0.63
C ILE A 269 -1.25 27.77 -0.06
N GLU A 270 -2.45 27.73 -0.65
CA GLU A 270 -3.58 28.51 -0.16
C GLU A 270 -3.89 28.17 1.30
N LYS A 271 -4.14 29.20 2.11
CA LYS A 271 -4.57 29.03 3.49
C LYS A 271 -5.97 28.44 3.53
N ARG A 272 -6.05 27.18 3.93
CA ARG A 272 -7.30 26.45 4.19
C ARG A 272 -7.17 25.78 5.55
N ARG A 273 -8.30 25.37 6.11
CA ARG A 273 -8.30 24.54 7.32
C ARG A 273 -7.77 23.15 6.97
N TRP A 274 -6.47 22.94 7.00
CA TRP A 274 -5.83 21.67 6.69
C TRP A 274 -5.89 20.74 7.90
N PHE A 275 -5.92 19.42 7.66
CA PHE A 275 -6.07 18.44 8.74
C PHE A 275 -5.03 17.33 8.74
N ALA A 276 -4.85 16.62 7.63
CA ALA A 276 -3.88 15.53 7.54
C ALA A 276 -3.06 15.62 6.24
N CYS A 277 -1.85 15.07 6.27
CA CYS A 277 -0.93 15.02 5.14
C CYS A 277 -0.31 13.64 4.94
N THR A 278 0.02 13.34 3.68
CA THR A 278 0.98 12.29 3.34
C THR A 278 1.74 12.67 2.08
N CYS A 279 2.91 12.08 1.89
CA CYS A 279 3.69 12.26 0.67
C CYS A 279 3.84 10.95 -0.11
N SER A 280 3.89 11.07 -1.44
CA SER A 280 4.60 10.14 -2.30
C SER A 280 6.00 10.69 -2.59
N ASP A 281 6.72 10.03 -3.50
CA ASP A 281 8.01 10.52 -3.97
C ASP A 281 7.91 11.85 -4.74
N THR A 282 6.75 12.18 -5.31
CA THR A 282 6.60 13.36 -6.18
C THR A 282 5.51 14.31 -5.74
N TYR A 283 4.55 13.82 -4.94
CA TYR A 283 3.33 14.53 -4.60
C TYR A 283 3.13 14.65 -3.09
N LEU A 284 2.52 15.75 -2.67
CA LEU A 284 1.96 15.94 -1.34
C LEU A 284 0.43 15.90 -1.43
N PHE A 285 -0.19 15.09 -0.60
CA PHE A 285 -1.64 15.00 -0.48
C PHE A 285 -2.07 15.63 0.85
N LEU A 286 -3.00 16.58 0.78
CA LEU A 286 -3.54 17.29 1.93
C LEU A 286 -5.06 17.08 2.03
N THR A 287 -5.56 16.87 3.24
CA THR A 287 -7.00 16.80 3.51
C THR A 287 -7.50 18.07 4.19
N THR A 288 -8.73 18.48 3.89
CA THR A 288 -9.37 19.62 4.57
C THR A 288 -10.14 19.20 5.83
N GLY A 289 -10.04 20.06 6.84
CA GLY A 289 -10.62 20.05 8.19
C GLY A 289 -12.11 20.39 8.28
N VAL A 290 -12.88 20.11 7.24
CA VAL A 290 -14.32 20.43 7.14
C VAL A 290 -15.15 19.20 6.76
N ARG A 291 -16.45 19.21 7.06
CA ARG A 291 -17.38 18.15 6.60
C ARG A 291 -17.40 18.09 5.08
N GLY A 292 -17.41 16.89 4.51
CA GLY A 292 -17.18 16.67 3.08
C GLY A 292 -15.74 16.98 2.67
N SER A 293 -14.77 16.60 3.51
CA SER A 293 -13.33 16.83 3.31
C SER A 293 -12.90 16.61 1.87
N SER A 294 -12.22 17.59 1.30
CA SER A 294 -11.49 17.47 0.04
C SER A 294 -10.09 16.91 0.25
N ILE A 295 -9.54 16.31 -0.81
CA ILE A 295 -8.13 15.91 -0.93
C ILE A 295 -7.53 16.79 -2.02
N VAL A 296 -6.41 17.45 -1.73
CA VAL A 296 -5.68 18.27 -2.70
C VAL A 296 -4.30 17.68 -2.90
N GLU A 297 -3.93 17.45 -4.16
CA GLU A 297 -2.63 16.96 -4.60
C GLU A 297 -1.76 18.12 -5.07
N PHE A 298 -0.55 18.19 -4.54
CA PHE A 298 0.46 19.18 -4.88
C PHE A 298 1.69 18.49 -5.47
N HIS A 299 2.21 19.04 -6.56
CA HIS A 299 3.54 18.68 -7.04
C HIS A 299 4.57 19.24 -6.06
N LEU A 300 5.61 18.47 -5.71
CA LEU A 300 6.61 18.92 -4.72
C LEU A 300 7.81 19.66 -5.32
N SER A 301 8.22 19.34 -6.55
CA SER A 301 9.44 19.89 -7.19
C SER A 301 9.21 20.22 -8.68
N PRO A 302 9.70 21.33 -9.25
CA PRO A 302 10.63 22.30 -8.67
C PRO A 302 9.98 23.31 -7.73
N LEU A 303 8.66 23.48 -7.80
CA LEU A 303 7.88 24.38 -6.95
C LEU A 303 6.65 23.66 -6.44
N ILE A 304 6.23 23.99 -5.22
CA ILE A 304 5.05 23.40 -4.61
C ILE A 304 3.79 24.05 -5.20
N THR A 305 3.11 23.31 -6.08
CA THR A 305 1.94 23.80 -6.83
C THR A 305 0.80 22.80 -6.79
N ALA A 306 -0.42 23.28 -6.57
CA ALA A 306 -1.61 22.44 -6.63
C ALA A 306 -1.82 21.91 -8.06
N ILE A 307 -2.02 20.60 -8.18
CA ILE A 307 -2.30 19.92 -9.45
C ILE A 307 -3.80 19.65 -9.56
N LYS A 308 -4.36 19.06 -8.50
CA LYS A 308 -5.69 18.47 -8.53
C LYS A 308 -6.36 18.56 -7.16
N GLU A 309 -7.67 18.77 -7.17
CA GLU A 309 -8.50 18.71 -5.97
C GLU A 309 -9.67 17.78 -6.22
N TRP A 310 -9.83 16.77 -5.36
CA TRP A 310 -11.03 15.95 -5.28
C TRP A 310 -11.91 16.46 -4.14
N LYS A 311 -13.20 16.64 -4.42
CA LYS A 311 -14.20 17.12 -3.45
C LYS A 311 -15.23 16.04 -3.17
N SER A 312 -16.02 16.22 -2.12
CA SER A 312 -17.23 15.42 -1.88
C SER A 312 -18.18 15.49 -3.10
N PRO A 313 -18.81 14.37 -3.52
CA PRO A 313 -18.83 13.05 -2.89
C PRO A 313 -17.67 12.12 -3.29
N ASN A 314 -16.76 12.56 -4.16
CA ASN A 314 -15.70 11.71 -4.68
C ASN A 314 -14.71 11.29 -3.59
N THR A 315 -14.47 12.13 -2.58
CA THR A 315 -13.57 11.82 -1.45
C THR A 315 -14.30 11.09 -0.31
N CYS A 316 -15.35 11.72 0.21
CA CYS A 316 -16.23 11.21 1.26
C CYS A 316 -17.60 11.89 1.14
N THR A 317 -18.61 11.41 1.86
CA THR A 317 -19.95 12.04 1.84
C THR A 317 -19.93 13.42 2.52
N LYS A 318 -20.97 14.23 2.27
CA LYS A 318 -21.05 15.61 2.82
C LYS A 318 -21.06 15.67 4.35
N ASN A 319 -21.44 14.58 5.02
CA ASN A 319 -21.50 14.49 6.48
C ASN A 319 -20.27 13.80 7.09
N GLU A 320 -19.35 13.37 6.25
CA GLU A 320 -18.13 12.67 6.63
C GLU A 320 -16.94 13.60 6.72
N PHE A 321 -15.88 13.10 7.34
CA PHE A 321 -14.64 13.79 7.58
C PHE A 321 -13.46 12.84 7.39
N ILE A 322 -12.42 13.27 6.66
CA ILE A 322 -11.19 12.48 6.51
C ILE A 322 -10.24 12.83 7.65
N ASN A 323 -10.15 11.92 8.61
CA ASN A 323 -9.37 12.08 9.84
C ASN A 323 -7.88 11.70 9.68
N GLY A 324 -7.54 10.98 8.62
CA GLY A 324 -6.16 10.61 8.34
C GLY A 324 -6.00 10.11 6.92
N ILE A 325 -4.81 10.32 6.35
CA ILE A 325 -4.44 9.94 5.00
C ILE A 325 -3.02 9.39 5.02
N ILE A 326 -2.78 8.25 4.38
CA ILE A 326 -1.43 7.73 4.15
C ILE A 326 -1.33 7.24 2.71
N TYR A 327 -0.24 7.58 2.05
CA TYR A 327 0.10 7.12 0.73
C TYR A 327 1.06 5.95 0.81
N LYS A 328 0.82 4.91 0.02
CA LYS A 328 1.82 3.89 -0.30
C LYS A 328 1.50 3.21 -1.61
N ASN A 329 2.51 3.00 -2.46
CA ASN A 329 2.41 2.19 -3.67
C ASN A 329 1.19 2.55 -4.55
N ASN A 330 1.00 3.83 -4.87
CA ASN A 330 -0.15 4.35 -5.63
C ASN A 330 -1.53 4.12 -4.99
N ILE A 331 -1.58 3.81 -3.70
CA ILE A 331 -2.80 3.66 -2.91
C ILE A 331 -2.83 4.72 -1.82
N LEU A 332 -3.98 5.37 -1.68
CA LEU A 332 -4.31 6.23 -0.55
C LEU A 332 -5.20 5.46 0.42
N ALA A 333 -4.70 5.29 1.63
CA ALA A 333 -5.46 4.78 2.75
C ALA A 333 -6.05 5.97 3.53
N LEU A 334 -7.36 5.94 3.77
CA LEU A 334 -8.14 7.03 4.35
C LEU A 334 -8.90 6.54 5.58
N ILE A 335 -8.78 7.26 6.70
CA ILE A 335 -9.69 7.05 7.84
C ILE A 335 -10.82 8.06 7.74
N ILE A 336 -12.03 7.56 7.48
CA ILE A 336 -13.22 8.38 7.27
C ILE A 336 -14.16 8.22 8.45
N LYS A 337 -14.53 9.35 9.05
CA LYS A 337 -15.40 9.46 10.22
C LYS A 337 -16.72 10.12 9.84
N ASN A 338 -17.83 9.51 10.23
CA ASN A 338 -19.15 10.14 10.21
C ASN A 338 -19.60 10.38 11.66
N LYS A 339 -19.62 11.65 12.07
CA LYS A 339 -20.01 12.01 13.45
C LYS A 339 -21.51 11.80 13.72
N ILE A 340 -22.35 11.93 12.69
CA ILE A 340 -23.82 11.84 12.83
C ILE A 340 -24.21 10.37 13.01
N GLU A 341 -23.70 9.51 12.15
CA GLU A 341 -23.96 8.06 12.20
C GLU A 341 -23.09 7.33 13.22
N LYS A 342 -22.11 8.03 13.81
CA LYS A 342 -21.09 7.48 14.71
C LYS A 342 -20.28 6.34 14.09
N THR A 343 -20.09 6.37 12.78
CA THR A 343 -19.33 5.36 12.05
C THR A 343 -17.91 5.82 11.76
N LEU A 344 -17.01 4.85 11.70
CA LEU A 344 -15.62 5.03 11.31
C LEU A 344 -15.24 3.91 10.36
N ARG A 345 -14.50 4.22 9.30
CA ARG A 345 -14.00 3.21 8.37
C ARG A 345 -12.63 3.56 7.84
N LEU A 346 -11.86 2.53 7.52
CA LEU A 346 -10.69 2.63 6.67
C LEU A 346 -11.13 2.40 5.22
N GLU A 347 -10.79 3.30 4.31
CA GLU A 347 -10.96 3.12 2.87
C GLU A 347 -9.60 3.10 2.17
N LEU A 348 -9.44 2.23 1.19
CA LEU A 348 -8.32 2.22 0.26
C LEU A 348 -8.79 2.71 -1.10
N ARG A 349 -8.05 3.63 -1.69
CA ARG A 349 -8.38 4.25 -2.98
C ARG A 349 -7.16 4.35 -3.87
N SER A 350 -7.34 4.29 -5.19
CA SER A 350 -6.24 4.53 -6.11
C SER A 350 -5.82 6.00 -6.05
N CYS A 351 -4.53 6.28 -6.05
CA CYS A 351 -4.01 7.64 -5.94
C CYS A 351 -4.39 8.52 -7.14
N GLU A 352 -4.27 7.99 -8.37
CA GLU A 352 -4.47 8.76 -9.60
C GLU A 352 -5.93 9.19 -9.83
N LYS A 353 -6.85 8.25 -9.61
CA LYS A 353 -8.28 8.42 -9.96
C LYS A 353 -9.17 8.56 -8.73
N LEU A 354 -8.64 8.27 -7.53
CA LEU A 354 -9.41 8.17 -6.29
C LEU A 354 -10.52 7.10 -6.37
N ASN A 355 -10.33 6.10 -7.23
CA ASN A 355 -11.28 4.99 -7.37
C ASN A 355 -11.26 4.16 -6.10
N TYR A 356 -12.44 3.82 -5.61
CA TYR A 356 -12.62 2.92 -4.50
C TYR A 356 -11.98 1.55 -4.81
N ILE A 357 -11.11 1.08 -3.92
CA ILE A 357 -10.53 -0.27 -3.98
C ILE A 357 -11.22 -1.15 -2.94
N TRP A 358 -11.26 -0.68 -1.70
CA TRP A 358 -11.72 -1.49 -0.57
C TRP A 358 -12.10 -0.63 0.65
N SER A 359 -12.89 -1.18 1.57
CA SER A 359 -13.27 -0.52 2.82
C SER A 359 -13.43 -1.52 3.95
N LEU A 360 -13.11 -1.07 5.17
CA LEU A 360 -13.31 -1.79 6.41
C LEU A 360 -14.02 -0.89 7.43
N PRO A 361 -15.27 -1.21 7.81
CA PRO A 361 -15.88 -0.57 8.95
C PRO A 361 -15.10 -0.93 10.21
N LEU A 362 -14.72 0.09 10.97
CA LEU A 362 -14.11 -0.07 12.27
C LEU A 362 -15.25 -0.02 13.29
N ASN A 363 -15.63 -1.18 13.83
CA ASN A 363 -16.65 -1.33 14.89
C ASN A 363 -16.20 -0.65 16.19
N ILE A 364 -16.17 0.67 16.19
CA ILE A 364 -15.76 1.53 17.30
C ILE A 364 -16.80 2.63 17.36
N ILE A 365 -17.38 2.83 18.54
CA ILE A 365 -18.40 3.85 18.72
C ILE A 365 -17.68 5.19 18.68
N CYS A 366 -17.88 5.95 17.61
CA CYS A 366 -17.12 7.19 17.38
C CYS A 366 -17.62 8.34 18.28
N ASN A 367 -17.54 8.19 19.60
CA ASN A 367 -18.19 9.11 20.52
C ASN A 367 -17.38 10.38 20.77
N GLN A 368 -16.04 10.41 20.68
CA GLN A 368 -15.26 11.66 20.85
C GLN A 368 -13.97 11.72 19.98
N ASN A 369 -13.14 12.75 20.17
CA ASN A 369 -11.94 13.16 19.41
C ASN A 369 -10.79 12.13 19.46
N ILE A 370 -11.09 10.87 19.22
CA ILE A 370 -10.09 9.80 19.24
C ILE A 370 -9.24 9.94 17.97
N ALA A 371 -7.94 10.14 18.16
CA ALA A 371 -6.98 10.06 17.09
C ALA A 371 -6.91 8.60 16.63
N PHE A 372 -6.96 8.35 15.32
CA PHE A 372 -6.57 7.06 14.76
C PHE A 372 -5.24 7.28 14.08
N ARG A 373 -4.29 6.40 14.32
CA ARG A 373 -3.04 6.37 13.57
C ARG A 373 -2.97 5.06 12.83
N PHE A 374 -2.61 5.15 11.56
CA PHE A 374 -2.34 3.99 10.77
C PHE A 374 -1.08 4.26 9.98
N CYS A 375 -0.28 3.22 9.82
CA CYS A 375 0.90 3.24 8.99
C CYS A 375 0.86 2.00 8.12
N SER A 376 1.76 1.96 7.14
CA SER A 376 2.00 0.72 6.43
C SER A 376 3.23 0.02 7.01
N ILE A 377 3.20 -1.31 7.04
CA ILE A 377 4.31 -2.13 7.55
C ILE A 377 5.11 -2.76 6.41
N SER A 378 4.43 -3.20 5.35
CA SER A 378 5.03 -3.90 4.21
C SER A 378 4.39 -3.42 2.91
N TYR A 379 4.73 -4.02 1.77
CA TYR A 379 4.25 -3.56 0.45
C TYR A 379 2.71 -3.44 0.36
N ASP A 380 1.95 -4.31 1.04
CA ASP A 380 0.49 -4.40 0.90
C ASP A 380 -0.27 -4.45 2.24
N GLU A 381 0.42 -4.15 3.35
CA GLU A 381 -0.12 -4.29 4.70
C GLU A 381 -0.19 -2.95 5.43
N TRP A 382 -1.32 -2.74 6.07
CA TRP A 382 -1.68 -1.56 6.83
C TRP A 382 -1.90 -1.97 8.28
N LEU A 383 -1.34 -1.20 9.20
CA LEU A 383 -1.63 -1.37 10.61
C LEU A 383 -2.35 -0.16 11.13
N ILE A 384 -3.45 -0.42 11.84
CA ILE A 384 -4.30 0.58 12.45
C ILE A 384 -4.18 0.42 13.96
N ALA A 385 -3.78 1.49 14.63
CA ALA A 385 -3.83 1.60 16.08
C ALA A 385 -5.15 2.25 16.50
N ASP A 386 -5.93 1.50 17.28
CA ASP A 386 -7.17 1.95 17.90
C ASP A 386 -6.92 2.23 19.37
N TYR A 387 -6.81 3.52 19.69
CA TYR A 387 -6.45 4.00 21.02
C TYR A 387 -7.53 3.77 22.07
N GLU A 388 -8.81 3.80 21.68
CA GLU A 388 -9.93 3.67 22.62
C GLU A 388 -10.01 2.24 23.14
N THR A 389 -9.95 1.27 22.23
CA THR A 389 -10.23 -0.11 22.60
C THR A 389 -9.02 -0.83 23.14
N GLY A 390 -7.82 -0.28 23.00
CA GLY A 390 -6.68 -1.06 23.38
C GLY A 390 -6.18 -1.97 22.25
N HIS A 391 -6.51 -1.76 20.96
CA HIS A 391 -6.25 -2.76 19.91
C HIS A 391 -5.35 -2.29 18.76
N LEU A 392 -4.48 -3.19 18.32
CA LEU A 392 -3.81 -3.11 17.02
C LEU A 392 -4.57 -4.00 16.02
N ARG A 393 -4.87 -3.45 14.84
CA ARG A 393 -5.55 -4.16 13.75
C ARG A 393 -4.68 -4.18 12.50
N LEU A 394 -4.25 -5.37 12.10
CA LEU A 394 -3.47 -5.54 10.87
C LEU A 394 -4.39 -5.90 9.70
N SER A 395 -4.35 -5.11 8.64
CA SER A 395 -5.16 -5.28 7.43
C SER A 395 -4.27 -5.40 6.22
N SER A 396 -4.45 -6.44 5.40
CA SER A 396 -3.83 -6.50 4.07
C SER A 396 -4.90 -6.39 3.00
N ILE A 397 -4.55 -5.96 1.79
CA ILE A 397 -5.47 -5.87 0.64
C ILE A 397 -6.20 -7.22 0.38
N LEU A 398 -5.66 -8.34 0.87
CA LEU A 398 -6.16 -9.69 0.63
C LEU A 398 -6.73 -10.40 1.88
N ILE A 399 -6.59 -9.88 3.11
CA ILE A 399 -6.99 -10.60 4.35
C ILE A 399 -7.58 -9.68 5.43
N ILE A 400 -8.69 -10.15 6.00
CA ILE A 400 -9.45 -9.57 7.13
C ILE A 400 -8.58 -9.40 8.39
N ALA A 401 -8.80 -8.25 9.03
CA ALA A 401 -8.25 -7.77 10.30
C ALA A 401 -7.95 -8.87 11.34
N LEU A 402 -6.66 -9.08 11.63
CA LEU A 402 -6.26 -9.72 12.87
C LEU A 402 -6.34 -8.65 13.97
N ILE A 403 -7.22 -8.85 14.94
CA ILE A 403 -7.46 -7.92 16.06
C ILE A 403 -6.72 -8.47 17.28
N LYS A 404 -5.79 -7.70 17.85
CA LYS A 404 -5.10 -8.06 19.09
C LYS A 404 -5.18 -6.91 20.10
N SER A 405 -5.63 -7.23 21.32
CA SER A 405 -5.62 -6.31 22.45
C SER A 405 -4.19 -6.13 22.96
N TYR A 406 -3.73 -4.89 23.12
CA TYR A 406 -2.48 -4.54 23.78
C TYR A 406 -2.61 -4.46 25.32
N GLU A 407 -3.82 -4.46 25.88
CA GLU A 407 -4.03 -4.54 27.34
C GLU A 407 -3.56 -5.88 27.93
N ASN A 408 -3.46 -6.94 27.10
CA ASN A 408 -3.00 -8.27 27.50
C ASN A 408 -1.52 -8.56 27.19
N VAL A 409 -0.73 -7.56 26.75
CA VAL A 409 0.74 -7.72 26.63
C VAL A 409 1.31 -7.76 28.04
N THR A 410 1.44 -8.96 28.57
CA THR A 410 1.87 -9.21 29.94
C THR A 410 3.32 -8.74 30.12
N TYR A 411 3.58 -7.88 31.11
CA TYR A 411 4.93 -7.56 31.57
C TYR A 411 5.65 -8.85 31.96
N ARG A 412 6.51 -9.36 31.08
CA ARG A 412 7.50 -10.38 31.43
C ARG A 412 8.89 -9.81 31.21
N LYS A 413 9.55 -9.50 32.33
CA LYS A 413 11.01 -9.62 32.45
C LYS A 413 11.35 -11.10 32.17
N GLU A 414 12.45 -11.31 31.45
CA GLU A 414 13.07 -12.60 31.11
C GLU A 414 12.60 -13.25 29.79
N LEU A 415 13.26 -12.87 28.69
CA LEU A 415 13.84 -13.82 27.73
C LEU A 415 14.84 -13.10 26.81
N ILE A 416 16.09 -12.94 27.24
CA ILE A 416 17.22 -12.68 26.35
C ILE A 416 18.18 -13.83 26.59
N GLU A 417 18.15 -14.84 25.71
CA GLU A 417 19.32 -15.70 25.48
C GLU A 417 19.27 -16.59 24.22
N GLN A 418 18.22 -16.58 23.38
CA GLN A 418 18.22 -17.44 22.18
C GLN A 418 17.58 -16.79 20.95
N ILE A 419 18.21 -15.75 20.42
CA ILE A 419 17.97 -15.31 19.03
C ILE A 419 19.32 -15.21 18.34
N ASP A 420 19.52 -16.03 17.30
CA ASP A 420 20.67 -15.99 16.40
C ASP A 420 20.75 -14.61 15.74
N GLU A 421 21.95 -14.00 15.77
CA GLU A 421 22.35 -12.72 15.15
C GLU A 421 21.83 -12.54 13.72
N LYS A 422 21.68 -13.64 12.98
CA LYS A 422 21.15 -13.62 11.62
C LYS A 422 19.68 -13.19 11.55
N THR A 423 18.88 -13.56 12.55
CA THR A 423 17.45 -13.20 12.64
C THR A 423 17.26 -11.76 13.09
N GLN A 424 18.17 -11.23 13.94
CA GLN A 424 18.20 -9.80 14.30
C GLN A 424 18.48 -8.91 13.09
N ASN A 425 19.41 -9.30 12.22
CA ASN A 425 19.75 -8.53 11.02
C ASN A 425 18.64 -8.55 9.95
N ASP A 426 17.91 -9.66 9.82
CA ASP A 426 16.77 -9.73 8.91
C ASP A 426 15.54 -8.98 9.44
N ILE A 427 15.36 -8.90 10.77
CA ILE A 427 14.34 -8.07 11.42
C ILE A 427 14.67 -6.57 11.33
N MET A 428 15.93 -6.18 11.48
CA MET A 428 16.36 -4.78 11.30
C MET A 428 16.24 -4.27 9.86
N LYS A 429 16.19 -5.16 8.86
CA LYS A 429 15.96 -4.80 7.45
C LYS A 429 14.49 -4.60 7.10
N VAL A 430 13.56 -5.09 7.92
CA VAL A 430 12.12 -4.85 7.74
C VAL A 430 11.77 -3.50 8.38
N SER A 431 12.23 -2.45 7.70
CA SER A 431 11.77 -1.06 7.72
C SER A 431 11.71 -0.33 9.07
N ASN A 432 12.38 0.82 9.13
CA ASN A 432 12.27 1.83 10.20
C ASN A 432 10.80 2.29 10.45
N GLU A 433 9.86 2.03 9.53
CA GLU A 433 8.42 2.19 9.73
C GLU A 433 7.85 1.26 10.83
N PHE A 434 8.49 0.12 11.11
CA PHE A 434 8.11 -0.80 12.18
C PHE A 434 8.54 -0.29 13.57
N PHE A 435 9.63 0.47 13.64
CA PHE A 435 10.12 1.11 14.87
C PHE A 435 9.20 2.24 15.36
N LEU A 436 8.63 2.99 14.40
CA LEU A 436 7.62 4.03 14.61
C LEU A 436 6.35 3.53 15.32
N LEU A 437 6.00 2.26 15.11
CA LEU A 437 4.77 1.68 15.63
C LEU A 437 4.87 1.31 17.12
N LEU A 438 6.05 0.86 17.57
CA LEU A 438 6.31 0.54 18.98
C LEU A 438 6.27 1.78 19.89
N LEU A 439 6.37 2.98 19.32
CA LEU A 439 6.28 4.26 20.01
C LEU A 439 4.85 4.74 20.31
N LEU A 440 3.85 4.21 19.60
CA LEU A 440 2.48 4.77 19.62
C LEU A 440 1.60 4.21 20.76
N ILE A 441 2.03 3.17 21.48
CA ILE A 441 1.13 2.35 22.32
C ILE A 441 0.80 2.96 23.71
N GLN A 442 1.41 4.06 24.16
CA GLN A 442 1.07 4.66 25.47
C GLN A 442 1.06 6.20 25.51
N GLN A 443 0.53 6.87 24.48
CA GLN A 443 0.60 8.34 24.40
C GLN A 443 -0.44 9.14 25.23
N GLU A 444 -1.49 8.57 25.84
CA GLU A 444 -2.56 9.42 26.42
C GLU A 444 -3.26 8.97 27.73
N ILE A 445 -2.69 8.05 28.52
CA ILE A 445 -3.31 7.66 29.80
C ILE A 445 -3.19 8.75 30.90
N VAL A 446 -2.30 9.75 30.74
CA VAL A 446 -2.07 10.78 31.78
C VAL A 446 -2.50 12.20 31.37
N GLY A 447 -2.78 12.48 30.08
CA GLY A 447 -3.03 13.85 29.60
C GLY A 447 -4.48 14.18 29.20
N SER A 448 -5.34 13.19 28.97
CA SER A 448 -6.63 13.39 28.26
C SER A 448 -7.82 13.82 29.13
N LYS A 449 -7.65 14.00 30.45
CA LYS A 449 -8.76 14.46 31.30
C LYS A 449 -9.13 15.95 31.13
N ASP A 450 -8.27 16.78 30.52
CA ASP A 450 -8.49 18.24 30.47
C ASP A 450 -8.51 18.88 29.06
N TYR A 451 -8.41 18.11 27.97
CA TYR A 451 -8.45 18.68 26.61
C TYR A 451 -9.82 18.51 25.94
N SER A 452 -10.85 19.18 26.48
CA SER A 452 -12.02 19.51 25.69
C SER A 452 -11.66 20.63 24.71
N TYR A 453 -11.57 20.32 23.42
CA TYR A 453 -11.59 21.35 22.39
C TYR A 453 -12.86 22.19 22.57
N HIS A 454 -12.73 23.44 23.02
CA HIS A 454 -13.83 24.40 22.98
C HIS A 454 -14.18 24.70 21.52
N TYR A 455 -15.08 23.89 20.97
CA TYR A 455 -15.83 24.23 19.77
C TYR A 455 -16.80 25.35 20.17
N ASN A 456 -16.45 26.61 19.85
CA ASN A 456 -17.43 27.68 19.87
C ASN A 456 -18.45 27.39 18.76
N GLY A 457 -19.62 26.89 19.16
CA GLY A 457 -20.75 26.62 18.28
C GLY A 457 -21.31 27.90 17.69
N LEU A 458 -21.40 27.94 16.36
CA LEU A 458 -22.38 28.75 15.66
C LEU A 458 -23.69 27.96 15.66
N ASN A 459 -24.72 28.56 16.26
CA ASN A 459 -26.10 28.07 16.26
C ASN A 459 -26.63 28.01 14.83
N ASP A 460 -27.18 26.86 14.44
CA ASP A 460 -28.21 26.78 13.41
C ASP A 460 -29.44 26.11 14.06
N GLU A 461 -30.44 26.94 14.32
CA GLU A 461 -31.79 26.55 14.69
C GLU A 461 -32.57 26.05 13.46
N ASN A 462 -33.60 25.25 13.74
CA ASN A 462 -34.70 24.80 12.86
C ASN A 462 -34.51 23.46 12.15
N LEU A 463 -35.09 22.40 12.72
CA LEU A 463 -36.33 21.80 12.19
C LEU A 463 -36.89 20.74 13.14
N SER A 464 -38.14 20.95 13.51
CA SER A 464 -39.00 20.11 14.34
C SER A 464 -39.88 19.18 13.50
N HIS A 465 -40.42 18.16 14.18
CA HIS A 465 -41.47 17.18 13.78
C HIS A 465 -40.98 15.99 12.92
N GLY A 466 -41.41 14.76 13.18
CA GLY A 466 -42.40 14.24 14.13
C GLY A 466 -42.31 12.72 14.21
N TYR A 467 -42.80 12.19 15.32
CA TYR A 467 -43.09 10.77 15.54
C TYR A 467 -44.22 10.32 14.61
N ASP A 468 -44.17 9.07 14.13
CA ASP A 468 -45.19 8.08 14.50
C ASP A 468 -44.84 6.66 14.04
N GLU A 469 -45.30 5.75 14.87
CA GLU A 469 -45.23 4.30 14.84
C GLU A 469 -45.94 3.70 13.62
N LEU A 470 -45.56 2.49 13.20
CA LEU A 470 -46.48 1.35 13.17
C LEU A 470 -45.76 0.03 12.82
N SER A 471 -46.16 -0.96 13.60
CA SER A 471 -45.82 -2.37 13.63
C SER A 471 -46.48 -3.21 12.53
N SER A 472 -46.11 -4.50 12.51
CA SER A 472 -46.80 -5.68 11.95
C SER A 472 -46.47 -5.95 10.48
N SER A 473 -45.87 -7.07 10.04
CA SER A 473 -45.96 -8.52 10.29
C SER A 473 -46.48 -9.20 9.02
N PHE A 474 -45.94 -10.40 8.75
CA PHE A 474 -46.49 -11.53 8.01
C PHE A 474 -46.03 -11.86 6.57
N LEU A 475 -45.60 -13.13 6.50
CA LEU A 475 -45.76 -14.18 5.47
C LEU A 475 -44.74 -14.31 4.34
N LEU A 476 -43.95 -15.38 4.50
CA LEU A 476 -43.39 -16.24 3.45
C LEU A 476 -44.47 -16.72 2.46
N PRO A 477 -44.05 -17.01 1.23
CA PRO A 477 -44.56 -18.19 0.54
C PRO A 477 -43.44 -19.18 0.18
N ASP A 478 -43.76 -20.45 0.43
CA ASP A 478 -43.16 -21.62 -0.19
C ASP A 478 -43.18 -21.54 -1.71
N LEU A 479 -42.09 -21.91 -2.36
CA LEU A 479 -42.12 -22.45 -3.72
C LEU A 479 -41.27 -23.71 -3.78
N LYS A 480 -41.98 -24.84 -3.78
CA LYS A 480 -41.54 -26.10 -4.35
C LYS A 480 -41.44 -25.92 -5.86
N GLU A 481 -40.32 -26.27 -6.46
CA GLU A 481 -40.33 -26.78 -7.82
C GLU A 481 -39.23 -27.83 -8.01
N SER A 482 -39.71 -29.04 -8.23
CA SER A 482 -39.01 -30.24 -8.68
C SER A 482 -38.65 -30.13 -10.15
N PHE A 483 -37.42 -30.48 -10.53
CA PHE A 483 -37.17 -31.01 -11.87
C PHE A 483 -36.27 -32.23 -11.85
N SER A 484 -36.71 -33.14 -12.72
CA SER A 484 -36.40 -34.53 -12.91
C SER A 484 -35.12 -34.79 -13.69
N ILE A 485 -34.48 -35.89 -13.36
CA ILE A 485 -33.38 -36.54 -14.08
C ILE A 485 -33.96 -37.33 -15.28
N GLY A 486 -33.28 -37.25 -16.43
CA GLY A 486 -33.47 -38.13 -17.60
C GLY A 486 -32.32 -37.93 -18.61
N PRO A 487 -31.95 -38.95 -19.40
CA PRO A 487 -30.57 -39.44 -19.45
C PRO A 487 -29.87 -39.29 -20.83
N GLU A 488 -28.63 -39.79 -20.88
CA GLU A 488 -27.86 -40.20 -22.08
C GLU A 488 -27.21 -39.11 -22.95
N HIS A 489 -25.88 -39.02 -22.93
CA HIS A 489 -25.04 -39.75 -23.90
C HIS A 489 -23.55 -39.66 -23.57
N GLU A 490 -22.96 -40.85 -23.39
CA GLU A 490 -21.52 -41.10 -23.41
C GLU A 490 -20.93 -40.99 -24.83
N GLU A 491 -19.61 -40.77 -24.83
CA GLU A 491 -18.63 -41.04 -25.90
C GLU A 491 -18.62 -40.16 -27.17
N LYS A 492 -17.54 -39.39 -27.31
CA LYS A 492 -16.40 -39.83 -28.15
C LYS A 492 -15.17 -38.94 -27.99
N ILE A 493 -14.08 -39.58 -27.59
CA ILE A 493 -12.73 -39.24 -28.03
C ILE A 493 -12.69 -39.44 -29.55
N ARG A 494 -12.45 -38.35 -30.27
CA ARG A 494 -11.71 -38.29 -31.55
C ARG A 494 -11.01 -36.95 -31.64
#